data_AF-K0SN12-F1
#
_entry.id   AF-K0SN12-F1
#
_cell.length_a   1.000
_cell.length_b   1.000
_cell.length_c   1.000
_cell.angle_alpha   90.00
_cell.angle_beta   90.00
_cell.angle_gamma   90.00
#
_symmetry.space_group_name_H-M   'P 1'
#
loop_
_entity.id
_entity.type
_entity.pdbx_description
1 polymer ?
#
loop_
_entity_poly.entity_id
_entity_poly.type
_entity_poly.pdbx_seq_one_letter_code
_entity_poly.pdbx_strand_id
1 'polypeptide(L)'
;MAPVLFLFLMNAFADSLEKIWESKGLERVQVVRASDEDFENGVGIVRGHTPKQYGSSKLDFLTVFQCLYVDDGAFPFNSRDQLALGCEVIYEHFARFGLEMHIGRTVNGKETASKTECVFFPRPSFFSKTKNAPALANEPFDGSIVQSVPVSENAPVEIHKPSWRERREASAERAKKKAELEKIRYFSLDQTQPIAVKDGFVTFTMHFKYLGSFISYNLRDDFDIDLRIKKAGQAMGALKHFFNNEHVDTYTKHLIFKAIPLNLLLWGCETWSLREDHYVKLESFLQRSIRNILNINMTQVKDDHIKREDTALKMFYEPTFPT
;
A
#
# COMPACT_ATOMS: atom_id res chain seq x y z
N MET A 1 12.93 -9.32 -29.14
CA MET A 1 13.63 -10.51 -28.64
C MET A 1 12.59 -11.58 -28.33
N ALA A 2 12.83 -12.86 -28.63
CA ALA A 2 11.89 -13.92 -28.26
C ALA A 2 11.82 -14.05 -26.72
N PRO A 3 10.65 -14.32 -26.10
CA PRO A 3 10.51 -14.36 -24.65
C PRO A 3 11.50 -15.27 -23.94
N VAL A 4 11.77 -16.45 -24.52
CA VAL A 4 12.75 -17.41 -23.98
C VAL A 4 14.17 -16.85 -23.97
N LEU A 5 14.58 -16.17 -25.05
CA LEU A 5 15.90 -15.54 -25.13
C LEU A 5 16.05 -14.39 -24.14
N PHE A 6 14.96 -13.66 -23.87
CA PHE A 6 14.95 -12.60 -22.87
C PHE A 6 15.16 -13.15 -21.46
N LEU A 7 14.59 -14.31 -21.12
CA LEU A 7 14.85 -14.96 -19.83
C LEU A 7 16.33 -15.34 -19.66
N PHE A 8 16.96 -15.90 -20.70
CA PHE A 8 18.40 -16.19 -20.66
C PHE A 8 19.24 -14.92 -20.52
N LEU A 9 18.87 -13.85 -21.22
CA LEU A 9 19.53 -12.54 -21.10
C LEU A 9 19.45 -12.01 -19.67
N MET A 10 18.26 -12.03 -19.06
CA MET A 10 18.05 -11.54 -17.70
C MET A 10 18.74 -12.41 -16.65
N ASN A 11 18.85 -13.73 -16.88
CA ASN A 11 19.65 -14.60 -16.01
C ASN A 11 21.15 -14.28 -16.13
N ALA A 12 21.68 -14.11 -17.34
CA ALA A 12 23.08 -13.71 -17.52
C ALA A 12 23.37 -12.31 -16.94
N PHE A 13 22.42 -11.39 -17.06
CA PHE A 13 22.46 -10.07 -16.42
C PHE A 13 22.58 -10.23 -14.90
N ALA A 14 21.70 -11.02 -14.28
CA ALA A 14 21.69 -11.30 -12.84
C ALA A 14 23.04 -11.84 -12.33
N ASP A 15 23.52 -12.93 -12.93
CA ASP A 15 24.75 -13.63 -12.52
C ASP A 15 25.99 -12.75 -12.65
N SER A 16 26.03 -11.90 -13.68
CA SER A 16 27.16 -10.99 -13.90
C SER A 16 27.07 -9.72 -13.06
N LEU A 17 25.87 -9.28 -12.69
CA LEU A 17 25.68 -8.13 -11.80
C LEU A 17 26.23 -8.44 -10.41
N GLU A 18 26.02 -9.65 -9.90
CA GLU A 18 26.51 -10.07 -8.58
C GLU A 18 28.03 -9.87 -8.41
N LYS A 19 28.81 -10.27 -9.42
CA LYS A 19 30.27 -10.08 -9.43
C LYS A 19 30.67 -8.60 -9.44
N ILE A 20 29.95 -7.78 -10.21
CA ILE A 20 30.21 -6.34 -10.29
C ILE A 20 29.85 -5.68 -8.96
N TRP A 21 28.73 -6.08 -8.37
CA TRP A 21 28.23 -5.57 -7.10
C TRP A 21 29.28 -5.70 -5.99
N GLU A 22 29.86 -6.89 -5.84
CA GLU A 22 30.93 -7.14 -4.87
C GLU A 22 32.19 -6.32 -5.18
N SER A 23 32.60 -6.26 -6.45
CA SER A 23 33.79 -5.51 -6.87
C SER A 23 33.68 -4.00 -6.60
N LYS A 24 32.45 -3.46 -6.59
CA LYS A 24 32.13 -2.06 -6.33
C LYS A 24 31.91 -1.78 -4.84
N GLY A 25 32.00 -2.78 -3.98
CA GLY A 25 31.78 -2.64 -2.53
C GLY A 25 30.33 -2.34 -2.17
N LEU A 26 29.38 -2.77 -3.02
CA LEU A 26 27.96 -2.65 -2.72
C LEU A 26 27.55 -3.73 -1.73
N GLU A 27 26.87 -3.31 -0.66
CA GLU A 27 26.38 -4.22 0.37
C GLU A 27 25.13 -4.97 -0.11
N ARG A 28 24.92 -6.18 0.42
CA ARG A 28 23.66 -6.90 0.27
C ARG A 28 22.78 -6.61 1.49
N VAL A 29 21.49 -6.38 1.27
CA VAL A 29 20.56 -6.15 2.37
C VAL A 29 20.34 -7.45 3.12
N GLN A 30 20.48 -7.41 4.44
CA GLN A 30 20.24 -8.56 5.30
C GLN A 30 19.01 -8.30 6.17
N VAL A 31 18.07 -9.23 6.12
CA VAL A 31 16.91 -9.27 6.99
C VAL A 31 17.13 -10.38 8.01
N VAL A 32 16.89 -10.07 9.28
CA VAL A 32 17.04 -11.04 10.36
C VAL A 32 15.66 -11.55 10.75
N ARG A 33 15.56 -12.83 11.08
CA ARG A 33 14.37 -13.41 11.75
C ARG A 33 14.80 -14.15 13.00
N ALA A 34 13.97 -14.13 14.03
CA ALA A 34 14.19 -14.96 15.22
C ALA A 34 13.22 -16.14 15.13
N SER A 35 13.73 -17.37 15.18
CA SER A 35 12.90 -18.58 15.11
C SER A 35 12.28 -18.96 16.47
N ASP A 36 12.25 -18.02 17.42
CA ASP A 36 11.78 -18.26 18.79
C ASP A 36 10.25 -18.42 18.87
N GLU A 37 9.54 -18.26 17.74
CA GLU A 37 8.09 -18.43 17.61
C GLU A 37 7.75 -19.64 16.73
N ASP A 38 6.72 -20.39 17.13
CA ASP A 38 6.36 -21.70 16.62
C ASP A 38 5.60 -21.60 15.27
N PHE A 39 6.32 -21.13 14.25
CA PHE A 39 5.76 -20.84 12.93
C PHE A 39 5.21 -22.10 12.24
N GLU A 40 5.83 -23.27 12.50
CA GLU A 40 5.38 -24.57 11.97
C GLU A 40 4.00 -24.97 12.50
N ASN A 41 3.63 -24.47 13.69
CA ASN A 41 2.32 -24.68 14.30
C ASN A 41 1.31 -23.58 13.95
N GLY A 42 1.65 -22.65 13.05
CA GLY A 42 0.80 -21.53 12.64
C GLY A 42 0.64 -20.45 13.72
N VAL A 43 1.47 -20.47 14.77
CA VAL A 43 1.45 -19.52 15.89
C VAL A 43 2.61 -18.53 15.70
N GLY A 44 2.51 -17.69 14.67
CA GLY A 44 3.51 -16.65 14.39
C GLY A 44 2.85 -15.29 14.22
N ILE A 45 3.40 -14.25 14.84
CA ILE A 45 2.97 -12.86 14.61
C ILE A 45 4.13 -12.10 13.96
N VAL A 46 3.90 -11.51 12.80
CA VAL A 46 4.89 -10.62 12.17
C VAL A 46 4.96 -9.33 13.00
N ARG A 47 6.01 -9.21 13.81
CA ARG A 47 6.29 -8.04 14.65
C ARG A 47 7.78 -7.70 14.61
N GLY A 48 8.11 -6.46 14.92
CA GLY A 48 9.51 -6.06 15.09
C GLY A 48 10.17 -6.82 16.23
N HIS A 49 11.46 -7.13 16.08
CA HIS A 49 12.23 -7.74 17.16
C HIS A 49 12.30 -6.83 18.39
N THR A 50 12.10 -7.42 19.55
CA THR A 50 12.47 -6.81 20.83
C THR A 50 13.99 -6.71 20.94
N PRO A 51 14.54 -5.76 21.73
CA PRO A 51 15.98 -5.65 21.94
C PRO A 51 16.67 -6.97 22.35
N LYS A 52 15.97 -7.82 23.12
CA LYS A 52 16.48 -9.13 23.55
C LYS A 52 16.61 -10.12 22.41
N GLN A 53 15.70 -10.07 21.43
CA GLN A 53 15.72 -11.00 20.29
C GLN A 53 16.92 -10.76 19.38
N TYR A 54 17.43 -9.52 19.26
CA TYR A 54 18.67 -9.23 18.51
C TYR A 54 19.93 -9.90 19.10
N GLY A 55 19.88 -10.39 20.34
CA GLY A 55 20.95 -11.20 20.94
C GLY A 55 20.64 -12.70 21.00
N SER A 56 19.57 -13.17 20.37
CA SER A 56 19.18 -14.58 20.40
C SER A 56 20.19 -15.44 19.61
N SER A 57 20.50 -16.62 20.14
CA SER A 57 21.33 -17.61 19.43
C SER A 57 20.60 -18.31 18.29
N LYS A 58 19.28 -18.07 18.15
CA LYS A 58 18.41 -18.62 17.09
C LYS A 58 18.01 -17.57 16.04
N LEU A 59 18.90 -16.60 15.79
CA LEU A 59 18.70 -15.64 14.71
C LEU A 59 19.14 -16.24 13.39
N ASP A 60 18.20 -16.29 12.45
CA ASP A 60 18.49 -16.63 11.06
C ASP A 60 18.62 -15.35 10.24
N PHE A 61 19.59 -15.34 9.32
CA PHE A 61 19.85 -14.24 8.42
C PHE A 61 19.40 -14.61 7.00
N LEU A 62 18.55 -13.77 6.42
CA LEU A 62 18.14 -13.83 5.02
C LEU A 62 18.81 -12.67 4.28
N THR A 63 19.67 -12.99 3.31
CA THR A 63 20.29 -11.97 2.47
C THR A 63 19.46 -11.78 1.21
N VAL A 64 18.99 -10.56 0.97
CA VAL A 64 18.26 -10.16 -0.24
C VAL A 64 19.21 -9.36 -1.13
N PHE A 65 19.59 -9.96 -2.25
CA PHE A 65 20.47 -9.32 -3.23
C PHE A 65 19.67 -8.54 -4.27
N GLN A 66 18.75 -9.20 -4.98
CA GLN A 66 17.90 -8.58 -5.99
C GLN A 66 16.61 -9.39 -6.14
N CYS A 67 15.53 -8.71 -6.51
CA CYS A 67 14.25 -9.31 -6.85
C CYS A 67 13.99 -9.08 -8.34
N LEU A 68 14.38 -10.03 -9.19
CA LEU A 68 14.14 -9.97 -10.63
C LEU A 68 12.99 -10.90 -11.01
N TYR A 69 12.04 -10.38 -11.77
CA TYR A 69 10.96 -11.16 -12.37
C TYR A 69 10.71 -10.65 -13.80
N VAL A 70 11.16 -11.43 -14.78
CA VAL A 70 11.01 -11.09 -16.21
C VAL A 70 11.54 -9.68 -16.50
N ASP A 71 10.67 -8.70 -16.69
CA ASP A 71 10.95 -7.30 -16.99
C ASP A 71 10.94 -6.38 -15.76
N ASP A 72 10.44 -6.86 -14.62
CA ASP A 72 10.42 -6.13 -13.35
C ASP A 72 11.68 -6.44 -12.52
N GLY A 73 12.34 -5.40 -12.02
CA GLY A 73 13.50 -5.53 -11.13
C GLY A 73 13.40 -4.62 -9.92
N ALA A 74 13.72 -5.14 -8.74
CA ALA A 74 13.86 -4.37 -7.52
C ALA A 74 15.18 -4.71 -6.81
N PHE A 75 15.88 -3.68 -6.36
CA PHE A 75 17.19 -3.76 -5.73
C PHE A 75 17.13 -3.07 -4.37
N PRO A 76 17.28 -3.80 -3.26
CA PRO A 76 17.27 -3.21 -1.94
C PRO A 76 18.66 -2.63 -1.61
N PHE A 77 18.70 -1.53 -0.86
CA PHE A 77 19.93 -0.88 -0.43
C PHE A 77 19.85 -0.48 1.05
N ASN A 78 20.96 -0.58 1.77
CA ASN A 78 21.05 -0.22 3.20
C ASN A 78 21.11 1.30 3.43
N SER A 79 21.58 2.08 2.44
CA SER A 79 21.77 3.52 2.59
C SER A 79 21.56 4.27 1.27
N ARG A 80 21.42 5.59 1.37
CA ARG A 80 21.28 6.49 0.21
C ARG A 80 22.56 6.50 -0.66
N ASP A 81 23.73 6.40 -0.04
CA ASP A 81 25.00 6.39 -0.76
C ASP A 81 25.20 5.08 -1.52
N GLN A 82 24.84 3.95 -0.90
CA GLN A 82 24.79 2.64 -1.54
C GLN A 82 23.78 2.62 -2.70
N LEU A 83 22.61 3.23 -2.52
CA LEU A 83 21.62 3.41 -3.59
C LEU A 83 22.18 4.24 -4.75
N ALA A 84 22.87 5.36 -4.49
CA ALA A 84 23.41 6.22 -5.53
C ALA A 84 24.47 5.49 -6.37
N LEU A 85 25.42 4.81 -5.69
CA LEU A 85 26.41 3.96 -6.35
C LEU A 85 25.75 2.80 -7.11
N GLY A 86 24.77 2.15 -6.49
CA GLY A 86 24.02 1.04 -7.07
C GLY A 86 23.27 1.44 -8.33
N CYS A 87 22.59 2.57 -8.34
CA CYS A 87 21.92 3.10 -9.53
C CYS A 87 22.88 3.29 -10.71
N GLU A 88 24.09 3.82 -10.47
CA GLU A 88 25.09 3.96 -11.53
C GLU A 88 25.56 2.59 -12.05
N VAL A 89 25.87 1.66 -11.15
CA VAL A 89 26.29 0.30 -11.51
C VAL A 89 25.22 -0.44 -12.30
N ILE A 90 23.97 -0.37 -11.84
CA ILE A 90 22.82 -0.98 -12.50
C ILE A 90 22.63 -0.37 -13.89
N TYR A 91 22.66 0.96 -14.01
CA TYR A 91 22.51 1.65 -15.29
C TYR A 91 23.55 1.21 -16.33
N GLU A 92 24.84 1.18 -15.94
CA GLU A 92 25.93 0.71 -16.81
C GLU A 92 25.76 -0.76 -17.20
N HIS A 93 25.30 -1.59 -16.25
CA HIS A 93 25.12 -3.01 -16.48
C HIS A 93 23.94 -3.30 -17.41
N PHE A 94 22.83 -2.55 -17.31
CA PHE A 94 21.73 -2.63 -18.26
C PHE A 94 22.24 -2.31 -19.67
N ALA A 95 22.99 -1.22 -19.84
CA ALA A 95 23.56 -0.83 -21.13
C ALA A 95 24.50 -1.89 -21.71
N ARG A 96 25.29 -2.58 -20.88
CA ARG A 96 26.18 -3.69 -21.30
C ARG A 96 25.41 -4.84 -21.96
N PHE A 97 24.18 -5.09 -21.55
CA PHE A 97 23.31 -6.13 -22.11
C PHE A 97 22.41 -5.62 -23.24
N GLY A 98 22.60 -4.37 -23.70
CA GLY A 98 21.76 -3.74 -24.71
C GLY A 98 20.36 -3.40 -24.21
N LEU A 99 20.19 -3.29 -22.88
CA LEU A 99 18.94 -2.92 -22.23
C LEU A 99 19.00 -1.44 -21.79
N GLU A 100 17.84 -0.79 -21.75
CA GLU A 100 17.71 0.61 -21.32
C GLU A 100 17.06 0.71 -19.94
N MET A 101 17.75 1.32 -18.99
CA MET A 101 17.15 1.77 -17.74
C MET A 101 16.54 3.16 -17.96
N HIS A 102 15.22 3.26 -17.91
CA HIS A 102 14.50 4.51 -18.17
C HIS A 102 14.61 5.48 -16.98
N ILE A 103 15.57 6.38 -17.08
CA ILE A 103 15.79 7.50 -16.15
C ILE A 103 15.12 8.78 -16.67
N GLY A 104 14.82 9.72 -15.76
CA GLY A 104 14.33 11.04 -16.11
C GLY A 104 15.44 11.91 -16.68
N ARG A 105 15.11 12.77 -17.65
CA ARG A 105 16.08 13.67 -18.31
C ARG A 105 15.50 15.05 -18.52
N THR A 106 16.36 16.06 -18.52
CA THR A 106 15.98 17.44 -18.86
C THR A 106 16.44 17.76 -20.28
N VAL A 107 15.50 17.82 -21.23
CA VAL A 107 15.77 18.09 -22.64
C VAL A 107 15.14 19.42 -23.01
N ASN A 108 15.94 20.39 -23.47
CA ASN A 108 15.49 21.74 -23.86
C ASN A 108 14.69 22.45 -22.75
N GLY A 109 15.09 22.29 -21.49
CA GLY A 109 14.39 22.86 -20.33
C GLY A 109 13.09 22.14 -19.94
N LYS A 110 12.73 21.05 -20.64
CA LYS A 110 11.58 20.21 -20.30
C LYS A 110 12.05 18.92 -19.63
N GLU A 111 11.59 18.68 -18.41
CA GLU A 111 11.85 17.44 -17.68
C GLU A 111 10.94 16.32 -18.19
N THR A 112 11.55 15.16 -18.43
CA THR A 112 10.89 13.89 -18.68
C THR A 112 10.94 13.06 -17.41
N ALA A 113 9.79 12.49 -17.01
CA ALA A 113 9.70 11.71 -15.78
C ALA A 113 10.48 10.39 -15.89
N SER A 114 11.16 10.03 -14.80
CA SER A 114 11.77 8.72 -14.66
C SER A 114 10.71 7.64 -14.57
N LYS A 115 10.87 6.52 -15.29
CA LYS A 115 10.06 5.31 -15.06
C LYS A 115 10.68 4.42 -13.98
N THR A 116 11.98 4.55 -13.78
CA THR A 116 12.66 3.92 -12.65
C THR A 116 12.41 4.77 -11.41
N GLU A 117 11.92 4.16 -10.35
CA GLU A 117 11.58 4.87 -9.10
C GLU A 117 12.30 4.23 -7.92
N CYS A 118 12.59 5.04 -6.91
CA CYS A 118 13.08 4.60 -5.61
C CYS A 118 12.01 4.81 -4.54
N VAL A 119 12.07 4.03 -3.47
CA VAL A 119 11.28 4.28 -2.26
C VAL A 119 12.18 4.23 -1.05
N PHE A 120 11.99 5.19 -0.16
CA PHE A 120 12.67 5.25 1.12
C PHE A 120 11.70 4.79 2.22
N PHE A 121 12.17 3.90 3.08
CA PHE A 121 11.37 3.40 4.21
C PHE A 121 11.85 4.04 5.51
N PRO A 122 11.23 5.16 5.94
CA PRO A 122 11.58 5.78 7.20
C PRO A 122 11.26 4.86 8.38
N ARG A 123 12.03 5.01 9.46
CA ARG A 123 11.83 4.27 10.72
C ARG A 123 10.38 4.32 11.20
N PRO A 124 9.89 3.28 11.89
CA PRO A 124 8.58 3.32 12.54
C PRO A 124 8.41 4.58 13.38
N SER A 125 7.20 5.15 13.37
CA SER A 125 6.87 6.37 14.11
C SER A 125 7.61 7.64 13.65
N PHE A 126 8.23 7.65 12.47
CA PHE A 126 8.82 8.87 11.89
C PHE A 126 7.81 10.01 11.79
N PHE A 127 6.61 9.70 11.27
CA PHE A 127 5.51 10.66 11.11
C PHE A 127 4.65 10.83 12.36
N SER A 128 4.83 10.01 13.41
CA SER A 128 4.04 10.12 14.65
C SER A 128 4.52 11.25 15.56
N LYS A 129 5.77 11.71 15.40
CA LYS A 129 6.32 12.82 16.20
C LYS A 129 5.80 14.15 15.68
N THR A 130 4.71 14.64 16.27
CA THR A 130 4.24 16.04 16.26
C THR A 130 5.08 16.93 17.18
N LYS A 131 6.43 16.83 17.14
CA LYS A 131 7.27 17.69 17.99
C LYS A 131 7.63 19.05 17.39
N ASN A 132 7.44 19.26 16.09
CA ASN A 132 7.76 20.54 15.45
C ASN A 132 6.58 21.02 14.58
N ALA A 133 5.41 21.22 15.19
CA ALA A 133 4.56 22.28 14.66
C ALA A 133 5.20 23.59 15.14
N PRO A 134 5.48 24.57 14.26
CA PRO A 134 5.83 25.91 14.72
C PRO A 134 4.70 26.36 15.65
N ALA A 135 5.05 26.79 16.86
CA ALA A 135 4.08 27.47 17.71
C ALA A 135 3.47 28.59 16.86
N LEU A 136 2.17 28.50 16.57
CA LEU A 136 1.41 29.67 16.16
C LEU A 136 1.76 30.75 17.18
N ALA A 137 2.35 31.84 16.70
CA ALA A 137 2.73 32.95 17.52
C ALA A 137 1.54 33.33 18.41
N ASN A 138 1.71 33.21 19.72
CA ASN A 138 0.81 33.82 20.67
C ASN A 138 0.99 35.32 20.47
N GLU A 139 0.06 35.96 19.76
CA GLU A 139 -0.10 37.40 19.79
C GLU A 139 -0.26 37.83 21.27
N PRO A 140 0.43 38.88 21.74
CA PRO A 140 0.38 39.27 23.14
C PRO A 140 -1.04 39.70 23.51
N PHE A 141 -1.63 39.04 24.50
CA PHE A 141 -2.89 39.44 25.10
C PHE A 141 -2.68 40.77 25.83
N ASP A 142 -3.15 41.88 25.24
CA ASP A 142 -3.18 43.19 25.88
C ASP A 142 -4.27 43.21 26.96
N GLY A 143 -3.83 43.49 28.19
CA GLY A 143 -4.61 43.41 29.42
C GLY A 143 -5.65 44.51 29.56
N SER A 144 -6.66 44.52 28.70
CA SER A 144 -7.84 45.37 28.87
C SER A 144 -8.93 44.61 29.64
N ILE A 145 -9.19 45.08 30.86
CA ILE A 145 -10.27 44.63 31.74
C ILE A 145 -11.60 45.03 31.09
N VAL A 146 -12.30 44.08 30.48
CA VAL A 146 -13.70 44.28 30.08
C VAL A 146 -14.58 43.96 31.29
N GLN A 147 -15.28 44.98 31.77
CA GLN A 147 -16.23 44.92 32.88
C GLN A 147 -17.25 43.79 32.69
N SER A 148 -17.48 43.04 33.78
CA SER A 148 -18.48 41.98 33.91
C SER A 148 -19.89 42.51 33.63
N VAL A 149 -20.54 41.97 32.60
CA VAL A 149 -21.98 42.10 32.36
C VAL A 149 -22.69 40.95 33.09
N PRO A 150 -23.86 41.16 33.74
CA PRO A 150 -24.48 40.13 34.58
C PRO A 150 -24.97 38.95 33.74
N VAL A 151 -24.76 37.75 34.28
CA VAL A 151 -25.28 36.48 33.75
C VAL A 151 -26.82 36.50 33.81
N SER A 152 -27.48 36.52 32.65
CA SER A 152 -28.88 36.12 32.55
C SER A 152 -28.95 34.59 32.48
N GLU A 153 -29.50 33.97 33.52
CA GLU A 153 -29.88 32.56 33.50
C GLU A 153 -30.97 32.30 32.44
N ASN A 154 -30.85 31.12 31.80
CA ASN A 154 -31.86 30.41 31.01
C ASN A 154 -32.05 30.78 29.53
N ALA A 155 -31.11 30.30 28.70
CA ALA A 155 -31.42 29.83 27.35
C ALA A 155 -30.77 28.45 27.15
N PRO A 156 -31.48 27.42 26.66
CA PRO A 156 -30.84 26.15 26.37
C PRO A 156 -29.86 26.38 25.22
N VAL A 157 -28.57 26.26 25.50
CA VAL A 157 -27.55 26.17 24.45
C VAL A 157 -27.85 24.88 23.68
N GLU A 158 -28.50 24.99 22.53
CA GLU A 158 -28.65 23.87 21.61
C GLU A 158 -27.26 23.43 21.15
N ILE A 159 -26.72 22.40 21.81
CA ILE A 159 -25.51 21.72 21.37
C ILE A 159 -25.88 20.98 20.09
N HIS A 160 -25.69 21.64 18.94
CA HIS A 160 -25.86 21.01 17.64
C HIS A 160 -24.92 19.81 17.54
N LYS A 161 -25.46 18.60 17.65
CA LYS A 161 -24.70 17.36 17.47
C LYS A 161 -24.54 17.15 15.96
N PRO A 162 -23.31 17.19 15.42
CA PRO A 162 -23.10 17.05 13.99
C PRO A 162 -23.64 15.70 13.51
N SER A 163 -24.28 15.72 12.35
CA SER A 163 -24.82 14.57 11.63
C SER A 163 -23.72 13.56 11.31
N TRP A 164 -24.10 12.31 11.09
CA TRP A 164 -23.16 11.26 10.67
C TRP A 164 -22.46 11.61 9.33
N ARG A 165 -23.15 12.31 8.42
CA ARG A 165 -22.55 12.79 7.16
C ARG A 165 -21.45 13.82 7.41
N GLU A 166 -21.75 14.83 8.22
CA GLU A 166 -20.81 15.90 8.57
C GLU A 166 -19.57 15.34 9.29
N ARG A 167 -19.76 14.40 10.23
CA ARG A 167 -18.64 13.73 10.90
C ARG A 167 -17.76 12.97 9.91
N ARG A 168 -18.37 12.28 8.94
CA ARG A 168 -17.65 11.51 7.92
C ARG A 168 -16.88 12.41 6.97
N GLU A 169 -17.46 13.53 6.56
CA GLU A 169 -16.81 14.54 5.72
C GLU A 169 -15.65 15.21 6.47
N ALA A 170 -15.86 15.64 7.71
CA ALA A 170 -14.80 16.21 8.55
C ALA A 170 -13.65 15.21 8.79
N SER A 171 -13.97 13.93 9.00
CA SER A 171 -12.98 12.86 9.13
C SER A 171 -12.18 12.65 7.83
N ALA A 172 -12.86 12.61 6.68
CA ALA A 172 -12.22 12.48 5.37
C ALA A 172 -11.31 13.69 5.07
N GLU A 173 -11.75 14.90 5.39
CA GLU A 173 -10.96 16.12 5.21
C GLU A 173 -9.71 16.12 6.11
N ARG A 174 -9.85 15.70 7.37
CA ARG A 174 -8.72 15.52 8.28
C ARG A 174 -7.73 14.48 7.76
N ALA A 175 -8.23 13.36 7.22
CA ALA A 175 -7.38 12.32 6.63
C ALA A 175 -6.62 12.83 5.40
N LYS A 176 -7.27 13.60 4.51
CA LYS A 176 -6.62 14.24 3.36
C LYS A 176 -5.53 15.21 3.79
N LYS A 177 -5.83 16.13 4.73
CA LYS A 177 -4.85 17.08 5.26
C LYS A 177 -3.65 16.36 5.88
N LYS A 178 -3.89 15.30 6.64
CA LYS A 178 -2.83 14.47 7.21
C LYS A 178 -1.97 13.81 6.13
N ALA A 179 -2.59 13.22 5.11
CA ALA A 179 -1.87 12.59 4.00
C ALA A 179 -1.01 13.60 3.22
N GLU A 180 -1.52 14.81 2.97
CA GLU A 180 -0.76 15.86 2.28
C GLU A 180 0.43 16.34 3.12
N LEU A 181 0.24 16.54 4.43
CA LEU A 181 1.34 16.88 5.35
C LEU A 181 2.40 15.79 5.40
N GLU A 182 2.00 14.52 5.44
CA GLU A 182 2.93 13.39 5.40
C GLU A 182 3.68 13.33 4.06
N LYS A 183 2.99 13.58 2.95
CA LYS A 183 3.58 13.64 1.61
C LYS A 183 4.63 14.74 1.49
N ILE A 184 4.30 15.97 1.89
CA ILE A 184 5.23 17.10 1.91
C ILE A 184 6.45 16.76 2.75
N ARG A 185 6.23 16.22 3.95
CA ARG A 185 7.30 15.85 4.87
C ARG A 185 8.16 14.69 4.35
N TYR A 186 7.60 13.76 3.59
CA TYR A 186 8.35 12.66 2.99
C TYR A 186 9.26 13.15 1.87
N PHE A 187 8.77 14.01 0.99
CA PHE A 187 9.55 14.57 -0.14
C PHE A 187 10.49 15.71 0.25
N SER A 188 10.37 16.25 1.47
CA SER A 188 11.32 17.22 2.01
C SER A 188 12.57 16.60 2.63
N LEU A 189 12.72 15.26 2.59
CA LEU A 189 13.86 14.56 3.18
C LEU A 189 15.04 14.53 2.21
N ASP A 190 16.25 14.64 2.73
CA ASP A 190 17.48 14.47 1.94
C ASP A 190 17.52 13.06 1.31
N GLN A 191 16.98 12.07 2.02
CA GLN A 191 16.89 10.67 1.58
C GLN A 191 15.97 10.46 0.38
N THR A 192 15.05 11.37 0.09
CA THR A 192 14.06 11.26 -0.99
C THR A 192 14.30 12.25 -2.12
N GLN A 193 15.38 13.03 -2.06
CA GLN A 193 15.78 13.88 -3.18
C GLN A 193 16.26 13.03 -4.36
N PRO A 194 15.98 13.43 -5.61
CA PRO A 194 16.37 12.69 -6.80
C PRO A 194 17.86 12.27 -6.80
N ILE A 195 18.13 11.10 -7.35
CA ILE A 195 19.48 10.56 -7.52
C ILE A 195 19.94 10.88 -8.94
N ALA A 196 21.04 11.61 -9.10
CA ALA A 196 21.65 11.80 -10.41
C ALA A 196 22.25 10.47 -10.90
N VAL A 197 21.96 10.10 -12.15
CA VAL A 197 22.47 8.90 -12.81
C VAL A 197 22.87 9.28 -14.22
N LYS A 198 24.18 9.25 -14.52
CA LYS A 198 24.75 9.69 -15.81
C LYS A 198 24.24 11.07 -16.25
N ASP A 199 23.45 11.12 -17.33
CA ASP A 199 22.89 12.32 -17.94
C ASP A 199 21.46 12.64 -17.47
N GLY A 200 20.96 11.91 -16.48
CA GLY A 200 19.59 12.04 -15.98
C GLY A 200 19.47 11.81 -14.47
N PHE A 201 18.28 11.44 -14.03
CA PHE A 201 17.96 11.24 -12.62
C PHE A 201 16.89 10.16 -12.39
N VAL A 202 16.93 9.57 -11.20
CA VAL A 202 15.91 8.66 -10.67
C VAL A 202 15.14 9.37 -9.56
N THR A 203 13.81 9.25 -9.58
CA THR A 203 12.90 9.92 -8.64
C THR A 203 12.45 9.00 -7.52
N PHE A 204 11.97 9.60 -6.44
CA PHE A 204 11.35 8.84 -5.35
C PHE A 204 9.83 8.82 -5.45
N THR A 205 9.24 7.72 -4.97
CA THR A 205 7.80 7.55 -4.80
C THR A 205 7.47 7.19 -3.35
N MET A 206 6.23 7.46 -2.95
CA MET A 206 5.68 6.99 -1.66
C MET A 206 5.09 5.58 -1.77
N HIS A 207 4.68 5.17 -2.97
CA HIS A 207 4.03 3.89 -3.22
C HIS A 207 4.73 3.24 -4.40
N PHE A 208 5.69 2.37 -4.08
CA PHE A 208 6.50 1.67 -5.07
C PHE A 208 5.73 0.49 -5.63
N LYS A 209 5.60 0.41 -6.96
CA LYS A 209 4.87 -0.67 -7.63
C LYS A 209 5.86 -1.77 -8.01
N TYR A 210 5.57 -3.01 -7.60
CA TYR A 210 6.33 -4.20 -7.98
C TYR A 210 5.37 -5.37 -8.22
N LEU A 211 5.48 -6.05 -9.36
CA LEU A 211 4.61 -7.18 -9.74
C LEU A 211 3.11 -6.87 -9.65
N GLY A 212 2.76 -5.61 -9.89
CA GLY A 212 1.38 -5.13 -9.83
C GLY A 212 0.86 -4.80 -8.42
N SER A 213 1.63 -5.02 -7.36
CA SER A 213 1.31 -4.65 -5.97
C SER A 213 2.10 -3.43 -5.51
N PHE A 214 1.57 -2.71 -4.52
CA PHE A 214 2.20 -1.50 -3.98
C PHE A 214 2.85 -1.72 -2.61
N ILE A 215 4.14 -1.43 -2.54
CA ILE A 215 4.92 -1.35 -1.30
C ILE A 215 4.99 0.13 -0.89
N SER A 216 4.34 0.49 0.21
CA SER A 216 4.28 1.88 0.66
C SER A 216 5.46 2.26 1.55
N TYR A 217 5.87 3.53 1.54
CA TYR A 217 6.94 4.11 2.37
C TYR A 217 6.83 3.77 3.86
N ASN A 218 5.61 3.61 4.37
CA ASN A 218 5.34 3.30 5.78
C ASN A 218 5.20 1.79 6.05
N LEU A 219 5.46 0.94 5.03
CA LEU A 219 5.34 -0.51 5.06
C LEU A 219 3.95 -1.02 5.49
N ARG A 220 2.90 -0.24 5.22
CA ARG A 220 1.52 -0.66 5.44
C ARG A 220 0.82 -0.99 4.13
N ASP A 221 -0.04 -2.00 4.17
CA ASP A 221 -0.83 -2.46 3.02
C ASP A 221 -2.09 -1.63 2.74
N ASP A 222 -2.35 -0.58 3.55
CA ASP A 222 -3.54 0.27 3.44
C ASP A 222 -3.79 0.77 2.01
N PHE A 223 -2.73 1.24 1.34
CA PHE A 223 -2.83 1.79 -0.01
C PHE A 223 -3.12 0.71 -1.06
N ASP A 224 -2.44 -0.43 -0.98
CA ASP A 224 -2.63 -1.52 -1.95
C ASP A 224 -4.02 -2.13 -1.81
N ILE A 225 -4.45 -2.43 -0.58
CA ILE A 225 -5.79 -2.96 -0.27
C ILE A 225 -6.88 -2.01 -0.78
N ASP A 226 -6.74 -0.70 -0.53
CA ASP A 226 -7.73 0.29 -0.99
C ASP A 226 -7.80 0.39 -2.50
N LEU A 227 -6.66 0.27 -3.17
CA LEU A 227 -6.61 0.22 -4.62
C LEU A 227 -7.25 -1.07 -5.16
N ARG A 228 -7.02 -2.23 -4.54
CA ARG A 228 -7.70 -3.50 -4.91
C ARG A 228 -9.20 -3.42 -4.74
N ILE A 229 -9.68 -2.91 -3.60
CA ILE A 229 -11.11 -2.68 -3.36
C ILE A 229 -11.69 -1.75 -4.44
N LYS A 230 -10.97 -0.69 -4.81
CA LYS A 230 -11.39 0.22 -5.88
C LYS A 230 -11.47 -0.49 -7.23
N LYS A 231 -10.45 -1.27 -7.60
CA LYS A 231 -10.42 -2.04 -8.87
C LYS A 231 -11.54 -3.08 -8.92
N ALA A 232 -11.71 -3.86 -7.86
CA ALA A 232 -12.79 -4.84 -7.73
C ALA A 232 -14.16 -4.15 -7.79
N GLY A 233 -14.31 -3.00 -7.13
CA GLY A 233 -15.53 -2.18 -7.18
C GLY A 233 -15.84 -1.65 -8.58
N GLN A 234 -14.82 -1.22 -9.34
CA GLN A 234 -14.96 -0.82 -10.74
C GLN A 234 -15.41 -2.01 -11.62
N ALA A 235 -14.83 -3.20 -11.41
CA ALA A 235 -15.25 -4.41 -12.12
C ALA A 235 -16.70 -4.80 -11.79
N MET A 236 -17.09 -4.75 -10.51
CA MET A 236 -18.48 -4.93 -10.09
C MET A 236 -19.43 -3.94 -10.77
N GLY A 237 -19.02 -2.67 -10.87
CA GLY A 237 -19.79 -1.62 -11.54
C GLY A 237 -19.93 -1.86 -13.05
N ALA A 238 -18.85 -2.26 -13.72
CA ALA A 238 -18.85 -2.58 -15.15
C ALA A 238 -19.75 -3.80 -15.45
N LEU A 239 -19.77 -4.79 -14.57
CA LEU A 239 -20.58 -6.00 -14.68
C LEU A 239 -21.99 -5.89 -14.07
N LYS A 240 -22.42 -4.67 -13.68
CA LYS A 240 -23.70 -4.45 -13.00
C LYS A 240 -24.89 -5.04 -13.77
N HIS A 241 -24.95 -4.82 -15.09
CA HIS A 241 -26.05 -5.34 -15.91
C HIS A 241 -26.06 -6.87 -15.99
N PHE A 242 -24.89 -7.50 -16.00
CA PHE A 242 -24.76 -8.95 -15.97
C PHE A 242 -25.22 -9.53 -14.63
N PHE A 243 -24.75 -8.96 -13.51
CA PHE A 243 -25.13 -9.43 -12.17
C PHE A 243 -26.62 -9.19 -11.86
N ASN A 244 -27.21 -8.12 -12.39
CA ASN A 244 -28.63 -7.81 -12.20
C ASN A 244 -29.56 -8.60 -13.14
N ASN A 245 -29.05 -9.34 -14.11
CA ASN A 245 -29.88 -10.07 -15.06
C ASN A 245 -30.53 -11.30 -14.40
N GLU A 246 -31.86 -11.37 -14.40
CA GLU A 246 -32.63 -12.47 -13.82
C GLU A 246 -32.51 -13.78 -14.62
N HIS A 247 -32.18 -13.70 -15.92
CA HIS A 247 -32.00 -14.88 -16.78
C HIS A 247 -30.64 -15.56 -16.62
N VAL A 248 -29.69 -14.92 -15.92
CA VAL A 248 -28.39 -15.54 -15.61
C VAL A 248 -28.51 -16.23 -14.27
N ASP A 249 -28.20 -17.52 -14.25
CA ASP A 249 -28.22 -18.31 -13.04
C ASP A 249 -27.16 -17.84 -12.03
N THR A 250 -27.45 -18.04 -10.75
CA THR A 250 -26.59 -17.63 -9.65
C THR A 250 -25.20 -18.26 -9.71
N TYR A 251 -25.09 -19.48 -10.24
CA TYR A 251 -23.81 -20.19 -10.33
C TYR A 251 -22.89 -19.56 -11.37
N THR A 252 -23.40 -19.22 -12.56
CA THR A 252 -22.65 -18.47 -13.57
C THR A 252 -22.23 -17.10 -13.05
N LYS A 253 -23.11 -16.40 -12.31
CA LYS A 253 -22.73 -15.13 -11.64
C LYS A 253 -21.61 -15.33 -10.63
N HIS A 254 -21.66 -16.40 -9.84
CA HIS A 254 -20.60 -16.76 -8.90
C HIS A 254 -19.26 -17.03 -9.59
N LEU A 255 -19.26 -17.79 -10.69
CA LEU A 255 -18.05 -18.07 -11.46
C LEU A 255 -17.40 -16.78 -11.97
N ILE A 256 -18.20 -15.88 -12.54
CA ILE A 256 -17.72 -14.56 -13.01
C ILE A 256 -17.22 -13.70 -11.86
N PHE A 257 -17.92 -13.69 -10.72
CA PHE A 257 -17.48 -12.98 -9.52
C PHE A 257 -16.11 -13.47 -9.02
N LYS A 258 -15.91 -14.80 -8.95
CA LYS A 258 -14.64 -15.40 -8.56
C LYS A 258 -13.53 -15.10 -9.55
N ALA A 259 -13.81 -15.20 -10.84
CA ALA A 259 -12.82 -15.03 -11.90
C ALA A 259 -12.32 -13.58 -12.01
N ILE A 260 -13.20 -12.59 -11.83
CA ILE A 260 -12.87 -11.17 -12.10
C ILE A 260 -12.84 -10.33 -10.82
N PRO A 261 -13.97 -9.90 -10.20
CA PRO A 261 -13.93 -9.06 -9.00
C PRO A 261 -13.10 -9.64 -7.85
N LEU A 262 -13.25 -10.91 -7.52
CA LEU A 262 -12.56 -11.52 -6.39
C LEU A 262 -11.06 -11.67 -6.67
N ASN A 263 -10.69 -12.04 -7.90
CA ASN A 263 -9.30 -12.10 -8.32
C ASN A 263 -8.63 -10.71 -8.25
N LEU A 264 -9.31 -9.66 -8.73
CA LEU A 264 -8.82 -8.28 -8.62
C LEU A 264 -8.72 -7.80 -7.17
N LEU A 265 -9.60 -8.28 -6.28
CA LEU A 265 -9.59 -7.93 -4.87
C LEU A 265 -8.41 -8.58 -4.13
N LEU A 266 -8.15 -9.86 -4.40
CA LEU A 266 -7.19 -10.68 -3.64
C LEU A 266 -5.83 -10.84 -4.32
N TRP A 267 -5.58 -10.13 -5.43
CA TRP A 267 -4.28 -10.15 -6.07
C TRP A 267 -3.18 -9.65 -5.12
N GLY A 268 -2.19 -10.50 -4.84
CA GLY A 268 -1.08 -10.18 -3.95
C GLY A 268 -1.44 -10.25 -2.45
N CYS A 269 -2.58 -10.86 -2.09
CA CYS A 269 -3.01 -10.92 -0.69
C CYS A 269 -2.09 -11.78 0.19
N GLU A 270 -1.34 -12.71 -0.41
CA GLU A 270 -0.35 -13.55 0.27
C GLU A 270 0.79 -12.74 0.90
N THR A 271 1.04 -11.52 0.43
CA THR A 271 2.09 -10.64 0.98
C THR A 271 1.57 -9.63 1.99
N TRP A 272 0.25 -9.52 2.20
CA TRP A 272 -0.32 -8.49 3.06
C TRP A 272 -0.12 -8.79 4.55
N SER A 273 0.31 -7.78 5.29
CA SER A 273 0.31 -7.77 6.75
C SER A 273 -1.04 -7.25 7.27
N LEU A 274 -2.06 -8.12 7.19
CA LEU A 274 -3.45 -7.77 7.50
C LEU A 274 -3.65 -7.38 8.98
N ARG A 275 -4.29 -6.24 9.19
CA ARG A 275 -4.81 -5.80 10.49
C ARG A 275 -6.32 -6.01 10.58
N GLU A 276 -6.87 -5.97 11.79
CA GLU A 276 -8.32 -6.11 12.02
C GLU A 276 -9.16 -5.14 11.17
N ASP A 277 -8.71 -3.89 11.03
CA ASP A 277 -9.40 -2.90 10.20
C ASP A 277 -9.39 -3.27 8.71
N HIS A 278 -8.36 -3.96 8.23
CA HIS A 278 -8.29 -4.48 6.86
C HIS A 278 -9.29 -5.62 6.65
N TYR A 279 -9.36 -6.57 7.58
CA TYR A 279 -10.34 -7.67 7.53
C TYR A 279 -11.76 -7.13 7.44
N VAL A 280 -12.13 -6.21 8.32
CA VAL A 280 -13.47 -5.58 8.31
C VAL A 280 -13.76 -4.90 6.97
N LYS A 281 -12.76 -4.25 6.37
CA LYS A 281 -12.90 -3.55 5.08
C LYS A 281 -13.11 -4.51 3.91
N LEU A 282 -12.30 -5.56 3.83
CA LEU A 282 -12.37 -6.61 2.81
C LEU A 282 -13.70 -7.38 2.93
N GLU A 283 -14.05 -7.80 4.14
CA GLU A 283 -15.32 -8.49 4.42
C GLU A 283 -16.52 -7.61 4.04
N SER A 284 -16.50 -6.33 4.43
CA SER A 284 -17.57 -5.38 4.10
C SER A 284 -17.76 -5.23 2.59
N PHE A 285 -16.67 -5.24 1.82
CA PHE A 285 -16.73 -5.21 0.36
C PHE A 285 -17.32 -6.51 -0.20
N LEU A 286 -16.82 -7.68 0.22
CA LEU A 286 -17.33 -8.97 -0.23
C LEU A 286 -18.83 -9.12 0.05
N GLN A 287 -19.25 -8.82 1.28
CA GLN A 287 -20.64 -8.92 1.70
C GLN A 287 -21.54 -7.99 0.89
N ARG A 288 -21.09 -6.78 0.58
CA ARG A 288 -21.83 -5.86 -0.29
C ARG A 288 -21.94 -6.38 -1.72
N SER A 289 -20.85 -6.93 -2.26
CA SER A 289 -20.82 -7.47 -3.61
C SER A 289 -21.73 -8.69 -3.76
N ILE A 290 -21.70 -9.62 -2.80
CA ILE A 290 -22.56 -10.81 -2.76
C ILE A 290 -24.04 -10.39 -2.71
N ARG A 291 -24.41 -9.46 -1.82
CA ARG A 291 -25.80 -8.98 -1.76
C ARG A 291 -26.27 -8.34 -3.06
N ASN A 292 -25.39 -7.60 -3.74
CA ASN A 292 -25.69 -7.02 -5.05
C ASN A 292 -25.97 -8.12 -6.09
N ILE A 293 -25.13 -9.15 -6.14
CA ILE A 293 -25.29 -10.29 -7.06
C ILE A 293 -26.59 -11.07 -6.81
N LEU A 294 -26.95 -11.25 -5.54
CA LEU A 294 -28.16 -11.93 -5.13
C LEU A 294 -29.42 -11.03 -5.13
N ASN A 295 -29.30 -9.76 -5.55
CA ASN A 295 -30.37 -8.76 -5.50
C ASN A 295 -31.03 -8.60 -4.11
N ILE A 296 -30.26 -8.78 -3.03
CA ILE A 296 -30.75 -8.65 -1.65
C ILE A 296 -30.68 -7.17 -1.23
N ASN A 297 -31.84 -6.58 -0.93
CA ASN A 297 -31.93 -5.20 -0.46
C ASN A 297 -31.70 -5.09 1.06
N MET A 298 -31.25 -3.91 1.52
CA MET A 298 -31.04 -3.62 2.95
C MET A 298 -32.32 -3.70 3.77
N THR A 299 -33.49 -3.50 3.17
CA THR A 299 -34.79 -3.70 3.83
C THR A 299 -34.99 -5.18 4.16
N GLN A 300 -34.79 -6.07 3.18
CA GLN A 300 -34.84 -7.53 3.39
C GLN A 300 -33.81 -8.00 4.43
N VAL A 301 -32.59 -7.44 4.42
CA VAL A 301 -31.58 -7.78 5.45
C VAL A 301 -32.10 -7.49 6.87
N LYS A 302 -32.85 -6.40 7.05
CA LYS A 302 -33.40 -6.02 8.36
C LYS A 302 -34.62 -6.87 8.72
N ASP A 303 -35.52 -7.06 7.77
CA ASP A 303 -36.78 -7.76 8.00
C ASP A 303 -36.56 -9.27 8.22
N ASP A 304 -35.66 -9.86 7.45
CA ASP A 304 -35.36 -11.31 7.50
C ASP A 304 -34.18 -11.64 8.43
N HIS A 305 -33.63 -10.65 9.13
CA HIS A 305 -32.46 -10.80 10.02
C HIS A 305 -31.27 -11.53 9.38
N ILE A 306 -31.02 -11.31 8.08
CA ILE A 306 -29.97 -11.99 7.32
C ILE A 306 -28.60 -11.70 7.93
N LYS A 307 -27.93 -12.74 8.43
CA LYS A 307 -26.59 -12.63 8.99
C LYS A 307 -25.55 -12.68 7.88
N ARG A 308 -24.33 -12.23 8.22
CA ARG A 308 -23.18 -12.22 7.31
C ARG A 308 -22.81 -13.63 6.82
N GLU A 309 -22.96 -14.61 7.69
CA GLU A 309 -22.70 -16.02 7.42
C GLU A 309 -23.70 -16.57 6.39
N ASP A 310 -24.98 -16.20 6.49
CA ASP A 310 -26.06 -16.67 5.61
C ASP A 310 -25.84 -16.26 4.14
N THR A 311 -25.35 -15.04 3.89
CA THR A 311 -25.06 -14.57 2.51
C THR A 311 -23.85 -15.26 1.90
N ALA A 312 -22.82 -15.55 2.71
CA ALA A 312 -21.64 -16.26 2.24
C ALA A 312 -21.95 -17.74 1.97
N LEU A 313 -22.74 -18.40 2.83
CA LEU A 313 -23.24 -19.76 2.63
C LEU A 313 -24.03 -19.90 1.33
N LYS A 314 -25.00 -18.99 1.08
CA LYS A 314 -25.82 -18.98 -0.15
C LYS A 314 -25.03 -18.85 -1.46
N MET A 315 -23.84 -18.24 -1.44
CA MET A 315 -23.05 -18.00 -2.66
C MET A 315 -21.82 -18.91 -2.77
N PHE A 316 -21.26 -19.41 -1.67
CA PHE A 316 -20.00 -20.17 -1.67
C PHE A 316 -20.10 -21.62 -1.20
N TYR A 317 -21.17 -21.98 -0.47
CA TYR A 317 -21.26 -23.29 0.18
C TYR A 317 -22.56 -24.06 -0.08
N GLU A 318 -23.61 -23.40 -0.58
CA GLU A 318 -24.85 -24.05 -1.06
C GLU A 318 -25.15 -23.64 -2.50
N PRO A 319 -24.61 -24.32 -3.52
CA PRO A 319 -25.20 -24.27 -4.85
C PRO A 319 -26.50 -25.08 -4.77
N THR A 320 -27.58 -24.49 -4.26
CA THR A 320 -28.89 -25.13 -4.39
C THR A 320 -29.24 -25.11 -5.88
N PHE A 321 -29.25 -26.30 -6.48
CA PHE A 321 -29.64 -26.54 -7.86
C PHE A 321 -31.16 -26.73 -7.91
N PRO A 322 -31.95 -25.82 -8.50
CA PRO A 322 -33.21 -26.22 -9.08
C PRO A 322 -32.91 -26.90 -10.42
N THR A 323 -33.17 -28.20 -10.49
CA THR A 323 -33.27 -28.96 -11.75
C THR A 323 -34.39 -28.44 -12.63
#